data_AF-A0A966MXK5-F1
#
_entry.id   AF-A0A966MXK5-F1
#
_cell.length_a   1.000
_cell.length_b   1.000
_cell.length_c   1.000
_cell.angle_alpha   90.00
_cell.angle_beta   90.00
_cell.angle_gamma   90.00
#
_symmetry.space_group_name_H-M   'P 1'
#
loop_
_entity.id
_entity.type
_entity.pdbx_description
1 polymer ?
#
loop_
_entity_poly.entity_id
_entity_poly.type
_entity_poly.pdbx_seq_one_letter_code
_entity_poly.pdbx_strand_id
1 'polypeptide(L)'
;MIRVVISILFGAGVGVSGVFLHNSYRPFGLIVSLLALLLGAYLVREMYRSRLNSWIYLAGWVLVIIRGSSIGNGGEILIEANLFGNLFVLLGAALLIGFTLRSRKIN
;
A
#
# COMPACT_ATOMS: atom_id res chain seq x y z
N MET A 1 14.75 11.36 11.08
CA MET A 1 15.21 10.82 9.78
C MET A 1 14.97 9.32 9.67
N ILE A 2 15.53 8.48 10.54
CA ILE A 2 15.38 7.00 10.44
C ILE A 2 13.93 6.50 10.36
N ARG A 3 13.00 7.11 11.13
CA ARG A 3 11.57 6.74 11.14
C ARG A 3 10.92 6.91 9.76
N VAL A 4 11.26 8.00 9.06
CA VAL A 4 10.75 8.31 7.72
C VAL A 4 11.26 7.27 6.73
N VAL A 5 12.55 6.94 6.79
CA VAL A 5 13.17 5.91 5.94
C VAL A 5 12.51 4.55 6.17
N ILE A 6 12.29 4.15 7.43
CA ILE A 6 11.62 2.89 7.72
C ILE A 6 10.17 2.91 7.22
N SER A 7 9.42 4.00 7.43
CA SER A 7 8.04 4.11 6.96
C SER A 7 7.92 3.96 5.44
N ILE A 8 8.77 4.64 4.67
CA ILE A 8 8.71 4.55 3.20
C ILE A 8 9.12 3.18 2.69
N LEU A 9 10.18 2.58 3.26
CA LEU A 9 10.64 1.24 2.88
C LEU A 9 9.59 0.18 3.24
N PHE A 10 8.93 0.33 4.38
CA PHE A 10 7.89 -0.59 4.79
C PHE A 10 6.65 -0.48 3.89
N GLY A 11 6.24 0.74 3.53
CA GLY A 11 5.18 0.96 2.54
C GLY A 11 5.51 0.37 1.17
N ALA A 12 6.75 0.56 0.71
CA ALA A 12 7.23 -0.05 -0.52
C ALA A 12 7.24 -1.58 -0.44
N GLY A 13 7.72 -2.17 0.66
CA GLY A 13 7.73 -3.62 0.85
C GLY A 13 6.32 -4.23 0.81
N VAL A 14 5.36 -3.59 1.49
CA VAL A 14 3.95 -4.02 1.41
C VAL A 14 3.39 -3.84 0.00
N GLY A 15 3.77 -2.76 -0.69
CA GLY A 15 3.44 -2.54 -2.10
C GLY A 15 3.95 -3.66 -3.00
N VAL A 16 5.22 -4.04 -2.89
CA VAL A 16 5.83 -5.09 -3.72
C VAL A 16 5.10 -6.40 -3.51
N SER A 17 4.91 -6.80 -2.24
CA SER A 17 4.16 -8.01 -1.90
C SER A 17 2.73 -7.98 -2.45
N GLY A 18 2.05 -6.84 -2.33
CA GLY A 18 0.68 -6.68 -2.85
C GLY A 18 0.61 -6.77 -4.37
N VAL A 19 1.58 -6.18 -5.09
CA VAL A 19 1.64 -6.27 -6.56
C VAL A 19 1.80 -7.72 -7.03
N PHE A 20 2.64 -8.52 -6.38
CA PHE A 20 2.75 -9.93 -6.75
C PHE A 20 1.51 -10.75 -6.36
N LEU A 21 0.88 -10.43 -5.22
CA LEU A 21 -0.18 -11.27 -4.68
C LEU A 21 -1.57 -10.97 -5.24
N HIS A 22 -1.90 -9.70 -5.52
CA HIS A 22 -3.27 -9.27 -5.85
C HIS A 22 -3.86 -10.00 -7.06
N ASN A 23 -3.01 -10.29 -8.06
CA ASN A 23 -3.42 -10.89 -9.32
C ASN A 23 -3.17 -12.40 -9.41
N SER A 24 -2.23 -12.92 -8.60
CA SER A 24 -1.79 -14.33 -8.66
C SER A 24 -2.83 -15.32 -8.14
N TYR A 25 -3.59 -14.95 -7.10
CA TYR A 25 -4.56 -15.85 -6.45
C TYR A 25 -5.95 -15.21 -6.32
N ARG A 26 -6.61 -14.91 -7.43
CA ARG A 26 -7.93 -14.24 -7.40
C ARG A 26 -9.01 -15.14 -6.75
N PRO A 27 -9.91 -14.60 -5.90
CA PRO A 27 -9.95 -13.23 -5.36
C PRO A 27 -9.14 -13.05 -4.06
N PHE A 28 -8.67 -14.13 -3.45
CA PHE A 28 -8.06 -14.11 -2.12
C PHE A 28 -6.77 -13.27 -2.06
N GLY A 29 -5.97 -13.28 -3.12
CA GLY A 29 -4.73 -12.51 -3.23
C GLY A 29 -4.99 -11.01 -3.12
N LEU A 30 -6.07 -10.49 -3.71
CA LEU A 30 -6.48 -9.10 -3.55
C LEU A 30 -6.85 -8.81 -2.09
N ILE A 31 -7.66 -9.67 -1.47
CA ILE A 31 -8.10 -9.50 -0.07
C ILE A 31 -6.89 -9.47 0.86
N VAL A 32 -5.98 -10.43 0.73
CA VAL A 32 -4.76 -10.51 1.56
C VAL A 32 -3.87 -9.28 1.33
N SER A 33 -3.75 -8.82 0.09
CA SER A 33 -2.97 -7.60 -0.24
C SER A 33 -3.55 -6.36 0.44
N LEU A 34 -4.88 -6.19 0.42
CA LEU A 34 -5.56 -5.06 1.09
C LEU A 34 -5.50 -5.15 2.61
N LEU A 35 -5.59 -6.36 3.17
CA LEU A 35 -5.42 -6.58 4.61
C LEU A 35 -4.00 -6.25 5.06
N ALA A 36 -2.98 -6.72 4.31
CA ALA A 36 -1.58 -6.39 4.57
C ALA A 36 -1.34 -4.87 4.49
N LEU A 37 -1.97 -4.20 3.53
CA LEU A 37 -1.91 -2.74 3.37
C LEU A 37 -2.42 -2.00 4.60
N LEU A 38 -3.60 -2.40 5.11
CA LEU A 38 -4.22 -1.82 6.31
C LEU A 38 -3.44 -2.13 7.60
N LEU A 39 -3.01 -3.39 7.77
CA LEU A 39 -2.22 -3.80 8.92
C LEU A 39 -0.87 -3.07 8.95
N GLY A 40 -0.22 -2.92 7.80
CA GLY A 40 1.03 -2.17 7.68
C GLY A 40 0.84 -0.69 8.05
N ALA A 41 -0.24 -0.06 7.58
CA ALA A 41 -0.58 1.31 7.95
C ALA A 41 -0.87 1.45 9.46
N TYR A 42 -1.59 0.49 10.04
CA TYR A 42 -1.86 0.43 11.47
C TYR A 42 -0.57 0.32 12.29
N LEU A 43 0.34 -0.58 11.91
CA LEU A 43 1.62 -0.78 12.59
C LEU A 43 2.48 0.49 12.55
N VAL A 44 2.63 1.13 11.39
CA VAL A 44 3.40 2.38 11.26
C VAL A 44 2.79 3.48 12.12
N ARG A 45 1.45 3.57 12.13
CA ARG A 45 0.74 4.58 12.91
C ARG A 45 0.87 4.37 14.41
N GLU A 46 0.76 3.14 14.91
CA GLU A 46 0.91 2.86 16.35
C GLU A 46 2.37 2.98 16.79
N MET A 47 3.32 2.50 15.99
CA MET A 47 4.75 2.54 16.30
C MET A 47 5.29 3.98 16.41
N TYR A 48 4.87 4.88 15.52
CA TYR A 48 5.42 6.25 15.50
C TYR A 48 4.47 7.34 15.95
N ARG A 49 3.17 7.04 16.11
CA ARG A 49 2.11 7.99 16.53
C ARG A 49 2.12 9.32 15.78
N SER A 50 2.58 9.31 14.53
CA SER A 50 2.77 10.50 13.70
C SER A 50 2.04 10.36 12.38
N ARG A 51 1.27 11.40 12.03
CA ARG A 51 0.53 11.47 10.78
C ARG A 51 1.45 11.57 9.57
N LEU A 52 2.59 12.25 9.72
CA LEU A 52 3.59 12.36 8.65
C LEU A 52 4.11 10.96 8.26
N ASN A 53 4.47 10.12 9.24
CA ASN A 53 4.97 8.77 8.94
C ASN A 53 3.91 7.87 8.28
N SER A 54 2.61 8.09 8.56
CA SER A 54 1.52 7.40 7.85
C SER A 54 1.43 7.82 6.38
N TRP A 55 1.59 9.13 6.09
CA TRP A 55 1.67 9.64 4.72
C TRP A 55 2.92 9.14 3.98
N ILE A 56 4.06 9.04 4.68
CA ILE A 56 5.30 8.53 4.09
C ILE A 56 5.19 7.03 3.76
N TYR A 57 4.50 6.24 4.60
CA TYR A 57 4.16 4.86 4.29
C TYR A 57 3.28 4.76 3.03
N LEU A 58 2.24 5.59 2.94
CA LEU A 58 1.38 5.68 1.75
C LEU A 58 2.21 6.02 0.50
N ALA A 59 3.11 7.00 0.59
CA ALA A 59 3.98 7.39 -0.51
C ALA A 59 4.85 6.21 -0.99
N GLY A 60 5.43 5.43 -0.06
CA GLY A 60 6.20 4.24 -0.39
C GLY A 60 5.38 3.20 -1.16
N TRP A 61 4.14 2.96 -0.73
CA TRP A 61 3.22 2.07 -1.45
C TRP A 61 2.89 2.61 -2.86
N VAL A 62 2.53 3.90 -2.98
CA VAL A 62 2.19 4.53 -4.27
C VAL A 62 3.34 4.45 -5.27
N LEU A 63 4.59 4.66 -4.85
CA LEU A 63 5.75 4.55 -5.75
C LEU A 63 5.84 3.14 -6.38
N VAL A 64 5.55 2.11 -5.61
CA VAL A 64 5.54 0.73 -6.12
C VAL A 64 4.37 0.49 -7.06
N ILE A 65 3.18 1.04 -6.75
CA ILE A 65 2.03 0.96 -7.65
C ILE A 65 2.33 1.61 -8.99
N ILE A 66 2.86 2.83 -9.01
CA ILE A 66 3.24 3.52 -10.23
C ILE A 66 4.20 2.66 -11.05
N ARG A 67 5.20 2.04 -10.40
CA ARG A 67 6.12 1.15 -11.09
C ARG A 67 5.44 -0.13 -11.60
N GLY A 68 4.57 -0.74 -10.82
CA GLY A 68 3.84 -1.96 -11.18
C GLY A 68 2.81 -1.75 -12.30
N SER A 69 2.28 -0.53 -12.45
CA SER A 69 1.40 -0.12 -13.56
C SER A 69 2.15 0.28 -14.84
N SER A 70 3.49 0.31 -14.81
CA SER A 70 4.31 0.65 -15.98
C SER A 70 4.89 -0.61 -16.63
N ILE A 71 5.29 -0.50 -17.91
CA ILE A 71 5.94 -1.60 -18.62
C ILE A 71 7.27 -1.93 -17.92
N GLY A 72 7.38 -3.19 -17.49
CA GLY A 72 8.57 -3.75 -16.88
C GLY A 72 9.61 -4.16 -17.91
N ASN A 73 10.79 -4.57 -17.43
CA ASN A 73 11.88 -5.03 -18.29
C ASN A 73 11.52 -6.33 -19.05
N GLY A 74 10.56 -7.10 -18.54
CA GLY A 74 10.01 -8.29 -19.20
C GLY A 74 8.90 -7.99 -20.22
N GLY A 75 8.57 -6.72 -20.48
CA GLY A 75 7.43 -6.34 -21.31
C GLY A 75 6.07 -6.51 -20.62
N GLU A 76 6.06 -6.96 -19.37
CA GLU A 76 4.85 -7.22 -18.59
C GLU A 76 4.41 -5.98 -17.83
N ILE A 77 3.09 -5.89 -17.61
CA ILE A 77 2.45 -4.92 -16.72
C ILE A 77 1.91 -5.72 -15.53
N LEU A 78 2.46 -5.47 -14.34
CA LEU A 78 2.13 -6.27 -13.15
C LEU A 78 0.77 -5.88 -12.56
N ILE A 79 0.40 -4.60 -12.69
CA ILE A 79 -0.93 -4.10 -12.32
C ILE A 79 -1.66 -3.73 -13.60
N GLU A 80 -2.40 -4.70 -14.13
CA GLU A 80 -3.20 -4.53 -15.33
C GLU A 80 -4.41 -3.62 -15.08
N ALA A 81 -4.90 -2.97 -16.14
CA ALA A 81 -6.15 -2.20 -16.14
C ALA A 81 -7.40 -3.10 -16.17
N ASN A 82 -7.43 -4.11 -15.30
CA ASN A 82 -8.54 -5.04 -15.11
C ASN A 82 -9.25 -4.77 -13.78
N LEU A 83 -10.34 -5.50 -13.48
CA LEU A 83 -11.11 -5.31 -12.25
C LEU A 83 -10.25 -5.42 -10.98
N PHE A 84 -9.39 -6.43 -10.88
CA PHE A 84 -8.60 -6.69 -9.67
C PHE A 84 -7.47 -5.68 -9.49
N GLY A 85 -6.80 -5.28 -10.58
CA GLY A 85 -5.79 -4.21 -10.54
C GLY A 85 -6.41 -2.87 -10.15
N ASN A 86 -7.54 -2.51 -10.74
CA ASN A 86 -8.26 -1.27 -10.41
C ASN A 86 -8.74 -1.27 -8.94
N LEU A 87 -9.27 -2.39 -8.45
CA LEU A 87 -9.65 -2.52 -7.05
C LEU A 87 -8.42 -2.38 -6.13
N PHE A 88 -7.32 -3.05 -6.45
CA PHE A 88 -6.10 -2.96 -5.63
C PHE A 88 -5.61 -1.51 -5.50
N VAL A 89 -5.59 -0.76 -6.60
CA VAL A 89 -5.15 0.64 -6.61
C VAL A 89 -6.16 1.56 -5.94
N LEU A 90 -7.40 1.57 -6.42
CA LEU A 90 -8.41 2.55 -5.99
C LEU A 90 -8.89 2.27 -4.57
N LEU A 91 -9.24 1.02 -4.27
CA LEU A 91 -9.68 0.65 -2.92
C LEU A 91 -8.52 0.75 -1.94
N GLY A 92 -7.31 0.32 -2.33
CA GLY A 92 -6.11 0.45 -1.51
C GLY A 92 -5.81 1.91 -1.15
N ALA A 93 -5.85 2.82 -2.13
CA ALA A 93 -5.66 4.25 -1.91
C ALA A 93 -6.76 4.84 -1.00
N ALA A 94 -8.03 4.53 -1.27
CA ALA A 94 -9.15 5.00 -0.46
C ALA A 94 -9.04 4.54 1.00
N LEU A 95 -8.68 3.27 1.22
CA LEU A 95 -8.46 2.71 2.55
C LEU A 95 -7.32 3.42 3.30
N LEU A 96 -6.17 3.64 2.66
CA LEU A 96 -5.04 4.31 3.29
C LEU A 96 -5.32 5.78 3.59
N ILE A 97 -5.95 6.49 2.67
CA ILE A 97 -6.33 7.90 2.88
C ILE A 97 -7.34 7.97 4.03
N GLY A 98 -8.41 7.18 3.99
CA GLY A 98 -9.40 7.13 5.07
C GLY A 98 -8.78 6.80 6.43
N PHE A 99 -7.90 5.80 6.48
CA PHE A 99 -7.17 5.42 7.69
C PHE A 99 -6.25 6.54 8.20
N THR A 100 -5.56 7.23 7.29
CA THR A 100 -4.63 8.32 7.64
C THR A 100 -5.39 9.55 8.13
N LEU A 101 -6.53 9.87 7.52
CA LEU A 101 -7.39 10.98 7.89
C LEU A 101 -8.15 10.76 9.19
N ARG A 102 -8.45 9.50 9.55
CA ARG A 102 -9.14 9.15 10.80
C ARG A 102 -8.39 9.74 12.00
N SER A 103 -8.99 10.72 12.66
CA SER A 103 -8.45 11.28 13.91
C SER A 103 -8.72 10.30 15.06
N ARG A 104 -7.72 9.97 15.86
CA ARG A 104 -7.98 9.36 17.18
C ARG A 104 -8.34 10.52 18.09
N LYS A 105 -9.58 10.53 18.64
CA LYS A 105 -9.83 11.26 19.87
C LYS A 105 -8.90 10.68 20.93
N ILE A 106 -7.99 11.49 21.42
CA ILE A 106 -7.22 11.19 22.62
C ILE A 106 -8.20 11.46 23.75
N ASN A 107 -8.81 10.40 24.29
CA ASN A 107 -9.47 10.47 25.59
C ASN A 107 -8.41 10.32 26.68
#